data_AF-A0A9P1A2F7-F1
#
_entry.id   AF-A0A9P1A2F7-F1
#
_cell.length_a   1.000
_cell.length_b   1.000
_cell.length_c   1.000
_cell.angle_alpha   90.00
_cell.angle_beta   90.00
_cell.angle_gamma   90.00
#
_symmetry.space_group_name_H-M   'P 1'
#
loop_
_entity.id
_entity.type
_entity.pdbx_description
1 polymer ?
#
loop_
_entity_poly.entity_id
_entity_poly.type
_entity_poly.pdbx_seq_one_letter_code
_entity_poly.pdbx_strand_id
1 'polypeptide(L)'
;MEIQGFFATMQAQCSGSFYSLDLDEESRLRNVFWGDNRCMYAYKSFGDVITFDTTYLVNGYDMPFAPFVGVNHHGQSILLGCGLISSEDTDTFMWLFKTWLDCMEGCAPMGIITDQDRAMQNVIKIVFLNAKHRWCLWHIMKKVPEKLGGLAQKDDILDALHECIYDSQYVQEFEHKWIEMLQRFSLQDHEWLDVMYNERTRWVPCYLKPTFWADMSTTQRSENINAFFDSFINSKTTLKQFVEQYGRALRNKVEKDFQDDTNSFTKMIPCVTTYGMEKQVQEIYTLAKFKEFQNEMVGKVYCDLLLCEDIW
;
A
#
# COMPACT_ATOMS: atom_id res chain seq x y z
N MET A 1 29.34 -7.40 -11.81
CA MET A 1 29.10 -7.99 -13.15
C MET A 1 27.64 -8.38 -13.36
N GLU A 2 27.00 -9.16 -12.48
CA GLU A 2 25.64 -9.66 -12.71
C GLU A 2 24.54 -8.57 -12.74
N ILE A 3 24.60 -7.57 -11.86
CA ILE A 3 23.65 -6.42 -11.83
C ILE A 3 23.76 -5.56 -13.10
N GLN A 4 24.98 -5.25 -13.54
CA GLN A 4 25.21 -4.46 -14.75
C GLN A 4 24.71 -5.21 -15.99
N GLY A 5 24.90 -6.54 -16.04
CA GLY A 5 24.32 -7.40 -17.08
C GLY A 5 22.79 -7.43 -17.05
N PHE A 6 22.18 -7.44 -15.87
CA PHE A 6 20.73 -7.31 -15.71
C PHE A 6 20.22 -5.97 -16.26
N PHE A 7 20.82 -4.84 -15.87
CA PHE A 7 20.39 -3.53 -16.37
C PHE A 7 20.66 -3.34 -17.86
N ALA A 8 21.78 -3.86 -18.38
CA ALA A 8 22.03 -3.88 -19.82
C ALA A 8 21.00 -4.73 -20.58
N THR A 9 20.58 -5.87 -20.02
CA THR A 9 19.51 -6.73 -20.58
C THR A 9 18.15 -6.04 -20.52
N MET A 10 17.85 -5.36 -19.41
CA MET A 10 16.62 -4.58 -19.23
C MET A 10 16.54 -3.43 -20.26
N GLN A 11 17.64 -2.70 -20.46
CA GLN A 11 17.76 -1.67 -21.50
C GLN A 11 17.57 -2.23 -22.90
N ALA A 12 18.19 -3.37 -23.20
CA ALA A 12 18.09 -3.99 -24.52
C ALA A 12 16.68 -4.52 -24.81
N GLN A 13 15.92 -4.91 -23.79
CA GLN A 13 14.57 -5.48 -23.92
C GLN A 13 13.46 -4.42 -23.92
N CYS A 14 13.67 -3.25 -23.30
CA CYS A 14 12.67 -2.20 -23.19
C CYS A 14 13.21 -0.84 -23.68
N SER A 15 12.97 -0.53 -24.95
CA SER A 15 13.16 0.82 -25.49
C SER A 15 12.27 1.82 -24.73
N GLY A 16 12.88 2.78 -24.03
CA GLY A 16 12.18 3.76 -23.17
C GLY A 16 12.25 3.48 -21.66
N SER A 17 12.92 2.40 -21.22
CA SER A 17 13.17 2.19 -19.79
C SER A 17 13.99 3.32 -19.15
N PHE A 18 13.57 3.77 -17.97
CA PHE A 18 14.29 4.73 -17.13
C PHE A 18 15.07 3.99 -16.05
N TYR A 19 16.31 4.39 -15.81
CA TYR A 19 17.09 3.91 -14.68
C TYR A 19 18.07 4.98 -14.24
N SER A 20 18.48 4.93 -12.97
CA SER A 20 19.47 5.83 -12.40
C SER A 20 20.38 5.04 -11.46
N LEU A 21 21.68 5.34 -11.51
CA LEU A 21 22.70 4.74 -10.66
C LEU A 21 23.29 5.81 -9.75
N ASP A 22 23.37 5.49 -8.47
CA ASP A 22 24.07 6.26 -7.46
C ASP A 22 25.31 5.47 -7.05
N LEU A 23 26.48 6.07 -7.24
CA LEU A 23 27.78 5.44 -6.98
C LEU A 23 28.46 6.13 -5.81
N ASP A 24 29.20 5.37 -5.02
CA ASP A 24 30.06 5.93 -3.99
C ASP A 24 31.35 6.53 -4.56
N GLU A 25 32.20 7.09 -3.70
CA GLU A 25 33.48 7.70 -4.08
C GLU A 25 34.45 6.73 -4.77
N GLU A 26 34.28 5.42 -4.54
CA GLU A 26 35.07 4.34 -5.16
C GLU A 26 34.41 3.78 -6.44
N SER A 27 33.36 4.44 -6.96
CA SER A 27 32.58 3.98 -8.11
C SER A 27 31.87 2.64 -7.92
N ARG A 28 31.61 2.25 -6.66
CA ARG A 28 30.80 1.08 -6.33
C ARG A 28 29.33 1.47 -6.29
N LEU A 29 28.46 0.53 -6.66
CA LEU A 29 27.03 0.77 -6.66
C LEU A 29 26.53 0.98 -5.23
N ARG A 30 25.94 2.15 -4.96
CA ARG A 30 25.29 2.47 -3.69
C ARG A 30 23.79 2.26 -3.81
N ASN A 31 23.14 2.92 -4.77
CA ASN A 31 21.71 2.78 -5.01
C ASN A 31 21.43 2.63 -6.51
N VAL A 32 20.36 1.93 -6.85
CA VAL A 32 19.85 1.88 -8.22
C VAL A 32 18.34 1.98 -8.20
N PHE A 33 17.82 2.74 -9.14
CA PHE A 33 16.40 2.84 -9.43
C PHE A 33 16.14 2.44 -10.88
N TRP A 34 15.00 1.79 -11.14
CA TRP A 34 14.51 1.54 -12.49
C TRP A 34 12.99 1.55 -12.57
N GLY A 35 12.48 1.96 -13.73
CA GLY A 35 11.09 1.90 -14.12
C GLY A 35 10.99 1.65 -15.63
N ASP A 36 10.17 0.70 -16.04
CA ASP A 36 9.90 0.50 -17.47
C ASP A 36 8.78 1.43 -17.96
N ASN A 37 8.54 1.45 -19.27
CA ASN A 37 7.43 2.22 -19.85
C ASN A 37 6.09 1.89 -19.22
N ARG A 38 5.88 0.63 -18.84
CA ARG A 38 4.62 0.18 -18.28
C ARG A 38 4.37 0.81 -16.92
N CYS A 39 5.40 0.92 -16.08
CA CYS A 39 5.35 1.64 -14.80
C CYS A 39 4.93 3.11 -15.01
N MET A 40 5.55 3.79 -15.98
CA MET A 40 5.26 5.20 -16.27
C MET A 40 3.85 5.41 -16.82
N TYR A 41 3.39 4.56 -17.75
CA TYR A 41 2.01 4.62 -18.27
C TYR A 41 0.98 4.26 -17.20
N ALA A 42 1.26 3.25 -16.37
CA ALA A 42 0.40 2.88 -15.26
C ALA A 42 0.25 4.03 -14.26
N TYR A 43 1.34 4.75 -13.96
CA TYR A 43 1.31 5.90 -13.07
C TYR A 43 0.41 7.03 -13.58
N LYS A 44 0.41 7.29 -14.89
CA LYS A 44 -0.46 8.33 -15.49
C LYS A 44 -1.96 8.06 -15.26
N SER A 45 -2.35 6.80 -15.12
CA SER A 45 -3.75 6.40 -14.90
C SER A 45 -4.08 6.10 -13.44
N PHE A 46 -3.09 5.68 -12.64
CA PHE A 46 -3.30 5.05 -11.33
C PHE A 46 -2.33 5.55 -10.24
N GLY A 47 -1.68 6.69 -10.47
CA GLY A 47 -0.65 7.28 -9.61
C GLY A 47 -1.17 8.12 -8.44
N ASP A 48 -2.49 8.23 -8.28
CA ASP A 48 -3.12 9.07 -7.25
C ASP A 48 -2.63 8.74 -5.84
N VAL A 49 -2.53 7.45 -5.53
CA VAL A 49 -2.12 6.92 -4.23
C VAL A 49 -1.09 5.83 -4.47
N ILE A 50 0.04 5.94 -3.77
CA ILE A 50 1.12 4.94 -3.82
C ILE A 50 1.41 4.36 -2.45
N THR A 51 1.83 3.10 -2.42
CA THR A 51 2.43 2.45 -1.26
C THR A 51 3.93 2.29 -1.50
N PHE A 52 4.72 2.54 -0.46
CA PHE A 52 6.16 2.34 -0.47
C PHE A 52 6.59 1.70 0.85
N ASP A 53 7.34 0.62 0.75
CA ASP A 53 7.90 -0.15 1.87
C ASP A 53 9.17 -0.84 1.38
N THR A 54 10.14 -1.00 2.27
CA THR A 54 11.40 -1.64 1.96
C THR A 54 11.42 -3.07 2.49
N THR A 55 11.76 -4.01 1.61
CA THR A 55 11.88 -5.43 1.99
C THR A 55 13.30 -5.90 1.75
N TYR A 56 13.91 -6.49 2.77
CA TYR A 56 15.23 -7.09 2.65
C TYR A 56 15.21 -8.30 1.71
N LEU A 57 16.16 -8.34 0.77
CA LEU A 57 16.51 -9.53 0.01
C LEU A 57 17.65 -10.25 0.74
N VAL A 58 17.66 -11.59 0.79
CA VAL A 58 18.88 -12.34 1.19
C VAL A 58 19.85 -12.28 0.03
N ASN A 59 20.66 -11.23 -0.01
CA ASN A 59 21.84 -11.17 -0.83
C ASN A 59 23.05 -10.96 0.08
N GLY A 60 24.25 -11.32 -0.37
CA GLY A 60 25.48 -11.06 0.40
C GLY A 60 25.87 -9.58 0.49
N TYR A 61 24.96 -8.67 0.13
CA TYR A 61 25.15 -7.23 0.06
C TYR A 61 24.17 -6.46 0.96
N ASP A 62 23.25 -7.16 1.66
CA ASP A 62 22.19 -6.62 2.53
C ASP A 62 21.41 -5.43 1.95
N MET A 63 21.24 -5.36 0.62
CA MET A 63 20.55 -4.25 -0.05
C MET A 63 19.01 -4.41 0.02
N PRO A 64 18.27 -3.45 0.63
CA PRO A 64 16.81 -3.47 0.62
C PRO A 64 16.24 -3.24 -0.78
N PHE A 65 15.18 -3.98 -1.08
CA PHE A 65 14.36 -3.78 -2.27
C PHE A 65 13.21 -2.82 -1.96
N ALA A 66 13.05 -1.81 -2.80
CA ALA A 66 12.19 -0.65 -2.57
C ALA A 66 11.19 -0.46 -3.73
N PRO A 67 10.10 -1.24 -3.78
CA PRO A 67 9.07 -1.11 -4.82
C PRO A 67 8.11 0.04 -4.54
N PHE A 68 7.75 0.78 -5.60
CA PHE A 68 6.64 1.73 -5.60
C PHE A 68 5.42 1.03 -6.18
N VAL A 69 4.31 1.00 -5.42
CA VAL A 69 3.14 0.20 -5.78
C VAL A 69 1.86 1.03 -5.76
N GLY A 70 1.10 0.98 -6.85
CA GLY A 70 -0.23 1.57 -6.98
C GLY A 70 -1.34 0.52 -6.99
N VAL A 71 -2.57 0.92 -7.31
CA VAL A 71 -3.70 0.02 -7.54
C VAL A 71 -4.40 0.37 -8.86
N ASN A 72 -4.66 -0.62 -9.72
CA ASN A 72 -5.38 -0.43 -10.98
C ASN A 72 -6.92 -0.37 -10.79
N HIS A 73 -7.64 -0.19 -11.90
CA HIS A 73 -9.11 -0.18 -12.01
C HIS A 73 -9.80 -1.50 -11.63
N HIS A 74 -9.06 -2.58 -11.39
CA HIS A 74 -9.57 -3.84 -10.83
C HIS A 74 -9.38 -3.96 -9.32
N GLY A 75 -8.75 -2.97 -8.67
CA GLY A 75 -8.37 -3.07 -7.26
C GLY A 75 -7.11 -3.90 -7.01
N GLN A 76 -6.29 -4.15 -8.05
CA GLN A 76 -5.10 -4.99 -7.97
C GLN A 76 -3.83 -4.15 -7.88
N SER A 77 -2.85 -4.65 -7.12
CA SER A 77 -1.55 -3.98 -6.99
C SER A 77 -0.80 -3.95 -8.32
N ILE A 78 -0.25 -2.80 -8.66
CA ILE A 78 0.55 -2.56 -9.87
C ILE A 78 1.89 -1.93 -9.52
N LEU A 79 2.93 -2.26 -10.29
CA LEU A 79 4.26 -1.73 -10.07
C LEU A 79 4.43 -0.39 -10.77
N LEU A 80 4.98 0.58 -10.05
CA LEU A 80 5.23 1.94 -10.50
C LEU A 80 6.73 2.28 -10.49
N GLY A 81 7.60 1.27 -10.44
CA GLY A 81 9.05 1.42 -10.35
C GLY A 81 9.63 0.75 -9.11
N CYS A 82 10.94 0.59 -9.11
CA CYS A 82 11.68 -0.15 -8.09
C CYS A 82 13.06 0.44 -7.84
N GLY A 83 13.54 0.29 -6.62
CA GLY A 83 14.94 0.50 -6.29
C GLY A 83 15.58 -0.69 -5.56
N LEU A 84 16.90 -0.76 -5.65
CA LEU A 84 17.75 -1.44 -4.67
C LEU A 84 18.59 -0.36 -4.01
N ILE A 85 18.50 -0.27 -2.70
CA ILE A 85 19.19 0.75 -1.92
C ILE A 85 20.26 0.13 -1.01
N SER A 86 21.23 0.93 -0.60
CA SER A 86 22.31 0.51 0.29
C SER A 86 21.95 0.62 1.77
N SER A 87 21.02 1.50 2.12
CA SER A 87 20.60 1.75 3.50
C SER A 87 19.23 2.41 3.58
N GLU A 88 18.58 2.31 4.73
CA GLU A 88 17.28 2.95 5.02
C GLU A 88 17.50 4.27 5.77
N ASP A 89 18.24 5.19 5.16
CA ASP A 89 18.52 6.52 5.72
C ASP A 89 17.91 7.67 4.92
N THR A 90 18.01 8.89 5.47
CA THR A 90 17.38 10.09 4.87
C THR A 90 17.98 10.43 3.52
N ASP A 91 19.30 10.30 3.34
CA ASP A 91 19.97 10.66 2.09
C ASP A 91 19.63 9.67 0.97
N THR A 92 19.56 8.39 1.31
CA THR A 92 19.20 7.31 0.39
C THR A 92 17.75 7.42 -0.06
N PHE A 93 16.81 7.64 0.86
CA PHE A 93 15.41 7.88 0.50
C PHE A 93 15.22 9.19 -0.26
N MET A 94 15.99 10.25 0.08
CA MET A 94 15.97 11.51 -0.66
C MET A 94 16.37 11.31 -2.12
N TRP A 95 17.45 10.58 -2.37
CA TRP A 95 17.87 10.24 -3.71
C TRP A 95 16.80 9.41 -4.43
N LEU A 96 16.29 8.35 -3.78
CA LEU A 96 15.33 7.43 -4.39
C LEU A 96 14.02 8.13 -4.76
N PHE A 97 13.44 8.92 -3.85
CA PHE A 97 12.15 9.59 -4.09
C PHE A 97 12.26 10.69 -5.14
N LYS A 98 13.36 11.45 -5.17
CA LYS A 98 13.61 12.42 -6.26
C LYS A 98 13.77 11.71 -7.61
N THR A 99 14.55 10.65 -7.64
CA THR A 99 14.79 9.86 -8.86
C THR A 99 13.48 9.24 -9.39
N TRP A 100 12.65 8.70 -8.50
CA TRP A 100 11.34 8.17 -8.87
C TRP A 100 10.41 9.29 -9.37
N LEU A 101 10.40 10.46 -8.72
CA LEU A 101 9.60 11.60 -9.15
C LEU A 101 10.02 12.09 -10.55
N ASP A 102 11.32 12.13 -10.82
CA ASP A 102 11.86 12.49 -12.14
C ASP A 102 11.42 11.47 -13.22
N CYS A 103 11.44 10.17 -12.88
CA CYS A 103 10.91 9.10 -13.73
C CYS A 103 9.41 9.30 -14.04
N MET A 104 8.66 9.87 -13.10
CA MET A 104 7.24 10.22 -13.25
C MET A 104 7.01 11.62 -13.83
N GLU A 105 8.00 12.18 -14.53
CA GLU A 105 7.91 13.50 -15.19
C GLU A 105 7.56 14.64 -14.21
N GLY A 106 7.95 14.51 -12.93
CA GLY A 106 7.67 15.49 -11.89
C GLY A 106 6.26 15.42 -11.31
N CYS A 107 5.44 14.45 -11.71
CA CYS A 107 4.09 14.27 -11.20
C CYS A 107 4.12 13.56 -9.84
N ALA A 108 3.99 14.30 -8.73
CA ALA A 108 3.91 13.72 -7.39
C ALA A 108 2.53 13.09 -7.11
N PRO A 109 2.45 12.04 -6.27
CA PRO A 109 1.17 11.41 -5.92
C PRO A 109 0.36 12.32 -5.00
N MET A 110 -0.96 12.13 -4.95
CA MET A 110 -1.82 12.82 -3.98
C MET A 110 -1.70 12.22 -2.58
N GLY A 111 -1.45 10.91 -2.49
CA GLY A 111 -1.27 10.19 -1.24
C GLY A 111 -0.11 9.19 -1.29
N ILE A 112 0.62 9.08 -0.18
CA ILE A 112 1.64 8.05 0.01
C ILE A 112 1.42 7.32 1.32
N ILE A 113 1.48 5.99 1.25
CA ILE A 113 1.36 5.07 2.38
C ILE A 113 2.72 4.43 2.61
N THR A 114 3.28 4.59 3.80
CA THR A 114 4.54 3.95 4.21
C THR A 114 4.38 3.28 5.56
N ASP A 115 5.40 2.60 6.02
CA ASP A 115 5.53 2.22 7.42
C ASP A 115 5.82 3.46 8.32
N GLN A 116 6.25 3.21 9.56
CA GLN A 116 6.51 4.26 10.56
C GLN A 116 7.97 4.75 10.55
N ASP A 117 8.65 4.67 9.41
CA ASP A 117 10.04 5.12 9.29
C ASP A 117 10.18 6.65 9.32
N ARG A 118 11.10 7.14 10.16
CA ARG A 118 11.35 8.58 10.35
C ARG A 118 12.08 9.20 9.16
N ALA A 119 12.98 8.47 8.52
CA ALA A 119 13.71 8.98 7.36
C ALA A 119 12.74 9.18 6.19
N MET A 120 11.91 8.18 5.87
CA MET A 120 10.83 8.30 4.88
C MET A 120 9.92 9.48 5.21
N GLN A 121 9.44 9.61 6.45
CA GLN A 121 8.56 10.72 6.85
C GLN A 121 9.17 12.09 6.59
N ASN A 122 10.46 12.28 6.88
CA ASN A 122 11.15 13.54 6.65
C ASN A 122 11.34 13.82 5.16
N VAL A 123 11.72 12.82 4.38
CA VAL A 123 11.93 12.96 2.94
C VAL A 123 10.62 13.24 2.20
N ILE A 124 9.52 12.57 2.57
CA ILE A 124 8.20 12.79 1.96
C ILE A 124 7.78 14.26 2.06
N LYS A 125 8.01 14.89 3.22
CA LYS A 125 7.70 16.31 3.44
C LYS A 125 8.53 17.25 2.55
N ILE A 126 9.64 16.79 2.00
CA ILE A 126 10.54 17.58 1.16
C ILE A 126 10.28 17.31 -0.33
N VAL A 127 10.13 16.04 -0.71
CA VAL A 127 9.99 15.62 -2.11
C VAL A 127 8.55 15.68 -2.59
N PHE A 128 7.59 15.30 -1.75
CA PHE A 128 6.16 15.24 -2.10
C PHE A 128 5.35 16.28 -1.31
N LEU A 129 5.67 17.57 -1.52
CA LEU A 129 5.16 18.71 -0.72
C LEU A 129 3.64 18.72 -0.49
N ASN A 130 2.86 18.31 -1.49
CA ASN A 130 1.39 18.32 -1.44
C ASN A 130 0.78 16.95 -1.10
N ALA A 131 1.57 15.89 -1.05
CA ALA A 131 1.06 14.54 -0.82
C ALA A 131 0.62 14.38 0.64
N LYS A 132 -0.53 13.72 0.83
CA LYS A 132 -0.94 13.25 2.15
C LYS A 132 -0.12 12.02 2.51
N HIS A 133 0.52 12.07 3.67
CA HIS A 133 1.29 10.94 4.20
C HIS A 133 0.48 10.19 5.24
N ARG A 134 0.30 8.89 5.00
CA ARG A 134 -0.41 7.95 5.87
C ARG A 134 0.54 6.82 6.30
N TRP A 135 0.41 6.38 7.55
CA TRP A 135 1.06 5.15 7.99
C TRP A 135 0.22 3.92 7.69
N CYS A 136 0.88 2.85 7.29
CA CYS A 136 0.26 1.58 7.01
C CYS A 136 -0.31 0.97 8.29
N LEU A 137 -1.64 0.78 8.30
CA LEU A 137 -2.36 0.27 9.47
C LEU A 137 -1.93 -1.15 9.83
N TRP A 138 -1.67 -2.01 8.85
CA TRP A 138 -1.22 -3.37 9.14
C TRP A 138 0.15 -3.40 9.82
N HIS A 139 1.10 -2.56 9.38
CA HIS A 139 2.41 -2.48 10.02
C HIS A 139 2.29 -2.05 11.49
N ILE A 140 1.34 -1.16 11.78
CA ILE A 140 0.98 -0.79 13.16
C ILE A 140 0.40 -1.99 13.90
N MET A 141 -0.63 -2.65 13.35
CA MET A 141 -1.28 -3.79 13.99
C MET A 141 -0.35 -5.00 14.17
N LYS A 142 0.66 -5.17 13.32
CA LYS A 142 1.69 -6.21 13.47
C LYS A 142 2.60 -5.97 14.67
N LYS A 143 2.87 -4.69 15.01
CA LYS A 143 3.67 -4.31 16.18
C LYS A 143 2.87 -4.37 17.48
N VAL A 144 1.54 -4.24 17.41
CA VAL A 144 0.66 -4.22 18.59
C VAL A 144 0.92 -5.40 19.56
N PRO A 145 0.97 -6.69 19.11
CA PRO A 145 1.26 -7.80 20.01
C PRO A 145 2.65 -7.73 20.66
N GLU A 146 3.66 -7.19 19.96
CA GLU A 146 5.01 -7.00 20.53
C GLU A 146 4.99 -5.92 21.61
N LYS A 147 4.27 -4.82 21.37
CA LYS A 147 4.24 -3.66 22.28
C LYS A 147 3.36 -3.87 23.51
N LEU A 148 2.26 -4.63 23.37
CA LEU A 148 1.26 -4.82 24.43
C LEU A 148 1.23 -6.25 24.99
N GLY A 149 1.92 -7.21 24.36
CA GLY A 149 1.81 -8.63 24.71
C GLY A 149 2.36 -9.02 26.09
N GLY A 150 3.16 -8.16 26.73
CA GLY A 150 3.65 -8.37 28.09
C GLY A 150 2.65 -7.97 29.19
N LEU A 151 1.51 -7.39 28.84
CA LEU A 151 0.51 -6.89 29.79
C LEU A 151 -0.41 -8.01 30.27
N ALA A 152 -0.82 -7.96 31.54
CA ALA A 152 -1.60 -9.01 32.19
C ALA A 152 -2.98 -9.26 31.55
N GLN A 153 -3.58 -8.24 30.95
CA GLN A 153 -4.90 -8.28 30.30
C GLN A 153 -4.78 -8.12 28.77
N LYS A 154 -3.71 -8.66 28.18
CA LYS A 154 -3.39 -8.43 26.77
C LYS A 154 -4.56 -8.70 25.82
N ASP A 155 -5.31 -9.79 25.99
CA ASP A 155 -6.33 -10.19 25.01
C ASP A 155 -7.50 -9.19 25.04
N ASP A 156 -7.95 -8.79 26.24
CA ASP A 156 -8.96 -7.75 26.43
C ASP A 156 -8.50 -6.37 25.92
N ILE A 157 -7.21 -6.04 26.09
CA ILE A 157 -6.61 -4.79 25.57
C ILE A 157 -6.59 -4.80 24.05
N LEU A 158 -6.21 -5.93 23.44
CA LEU A 158 -6.18 -6.08 21.99
C LEU A 158 -7.59 -5.94 21.42
N ASP A 159 -8.58 -6.61 22.01
CA ASP A 159 -9.97 -6.52 21.58
C ASP A 159 -10.50 -5.09 21.67
N ALA A 160 -10.27 -4.40 22.79
CA ALA A 160 -10.67 -3.01 22.96
C ALA A 160 -9.97 -2.06 21.96
N LEU A 161 -8.68 -2.29 21.68
CA LEU A 161 -7.93 -1.52 20.70
C LEU A 161 -8.45 -1.77 19.28
N HIS A 162 -8.75 -3.02 18.93
CA HIS A 162 -9.36 -3.39 17.66
C HIS A 162 -10.72 -2.71 17.49
N GLU A 163 -11.61 -2.79 18.47
CA GLU A 163 -12.91 -2.12 18.46
C GLU A 163 -12.77 -0.60 18.33
N CYS A 164 -11.81 -0.01 19.05
CA CYS A 164 -11.51 1.41 18.97
C CYS A 164 -11.08 1.84 17.56
N ILE A 165 -10.25 1.05 16.88
CA ILE A 165 -9.69 1.41 15.57
C ILE A 165 -10.68 1.12 14.43
N TYR A 166 -11.29 -0.06 14.42
CA TYR A 166 -12.07 -0.56 13.28
C TYR A 166 -13.55 -0.20 13.37
N ASP A 167 -14.11 -0.12 14.58
CA ASP A 167 -15.55 0.09 14.77
C ASP A 167 -15.92 1.56 15.03
N SER A 168 -14.93 2.46 15.09
CA SER A 168 -15.16 3.90 15.18
C SER A 168 -15.52 4.47 13.81
N GLN A 169 -16.77 4.91 13.65
CA GLN A 169 -17.25 5.55 12.44
C GLN A 169 -16.87 7.03 12.39
N TYR A 170 -16.86 7.70 13.53
CA TYR A 170 -16.54 9.13 13.64
C TYR A 170 -15.35 9.37 14.57
N VAL A 171 -14.75 10.55 14.41
CA VAL A 171 -13.61 10.97 15.24
C VAL A 171 -13.97 10.96 16.73
N GLN A 172 -15.15 11.44 17.09
CA GLN A 172 -15.61 11.52 18.47
C GLN A 172 -15.75 10.14 19.13
N GLU A 173 -16.21 9.14 18.39
CA GLU A 173 -16.30 7.76 18.87
C GLU A 173 -14.91 7.19 19.16
N PHE A 174 -13.96 7.41 18.24
CA PHE A 174 -12.57 7.00 18.45
C PHE A 174 -11.99 7.66 19.69
N GLU A 175 -12.12 8.98 19.84
CA GLU A 175 -11.57 9.70 21.01
C GLU A 175 -12.16 9.18 22.33
N HIS A 176 -13.46 8.88 22.35
CA HIS A 176 -14.12 8.31 23.52
C HIS A 176 -13.61 6.90 23.83
N LYS A 177 -13.65 5.98 22.86
CA LYS A 177 -13.21 4.59 23.03
C LYS A 177 -11.74 4.50 23.40
N TRP A 178 -10.89 5.37 22.84
CA TRP A 178 -9.47 5.42 23.16
C TRP A 178 -9.24 5.78 24.62
N ILE A 179 -9.89 6.83 25.12
CA ILE A 179 -9.78 7.27 26.52
C ILE A 179 -10.34 6.18 27.47
N GLU A 180 -11.49 5.59 27.13
CA GLU A 180 -12.09 4.51 27.91
C GLU A 180 -11.15 3.31 28.03
N MET A 181 -10.55 2.87 26.92
CA MET A 181 -9.56 1.80 26.90
C MET A 181 -8.37 2.13 27.81
N LEU A 182 -7.78 3.33 27.68
CA LEU A 182 -6.64 3.72 28.52
C LEU A 182 -6.99 3.71 30.01
N GLN A 183 -8.18 4.18 30.38
CA GLN A 183 -8.64 4.19 31.76
C GLN A 183 -8.91 2.79 32.31
N ARG A 184 -9.63 1.97 31.55
CA ARG A 184 -10.01 0.60 31.92
C ARG A 184 -8.79 -0.27 32.21
N PHE A 185 -7.74 -0.12 31.41
CA PHE A 185 -6.54 -0.96 31.49
C PHE A 185 -5.35 -0.28 32.18
N SER A 186 -5.55 0.93 32.73
CA SER A 186 -4.49 1.72 33.38
C SER A 186 -3.26 1.95 32.49
N LEU A 187 -3.50 2.34 31.23
CA LEU A 187 -2.47 2.52 30.18
C LEU A 187 -2.14 3.99 29.89
N GLN A 188 -2.56 4.92 30.75
CA GLN A 188 -2.44 6.36 30.52
C GLN A 188 -0.98 6.83 30.35
N ASP A 189 -0.03 6.13 30.97
CA ASP A 189 1.40 6.47 30.92
C ASP A 189 2.17 5.55 29.94
N HIS A 190 1.48 4.83 29.05
CA HIS A 190 2.11 3.88 28.13
C HIS A 190 2.72 4.61 26.93
N GLU A 191 4.04 4.85 26.97
CA GLU A 191 4.78 5.66 25.99
C GLU A 191 4.45 5.37 24.51
N TRP A 192 4.34 4.09 24.13
CA TRP A 192 4.03 3.73 22.75
C TRP A 192 2.62 4.16 22.34
N LEU A 193 1.63 4.02 23.24
CA LEU A 193 0.25 4.42 22.95
C LEU A 193 0.13 5.95 22.85
N ASP A 194 0.91 6.70 23.63
CA ASP A 194 1.00 8.15 23.50
C ASP A 194 1.51 8.58 22.12
N VAL A 195 2.56 7.93 21.61
CA VAL A 195 3.06 8.17 20.25
C VAL A 195 1.98 7.86 19.22
N MET A 196 1.29 6.71 19.35
CA MET A 196 0.22 6.33 18.44
C MET A 196 -0.95 7.32 18.46
N TYR A 197 -1.33 7.81 19.64
CA TYR A 197 -2.39 8.81 19.79
C TYR A 197 -2.00 10.16 19.17
N ASN A 198 -0.76 10.62 19.39
CA ASN A 198 -0.27 11.88 18.82
C ASN A 198 -0.29 11.87 17.29
N GLU A 199 -0.05 10.71 16.68
CA GLU A 199 -0.01 10.54 15.22
C GLU A 199 -1.33 9.98 14.64
N ARG A 200 -2.41 9.92 15.43
CA ARG A 200 -3.71 9.30 15.05
C ARG A 200 -4.27 9.73 13.70
N THR A 201 -4.05 10.99 13.31
CA THR A 201 -4.49 11.54 12.02
C THR A 201 -3.84 10.88 10.80
N ARG A 202 -2.72 10.15 10.98
CA ARG A 202 -1.99 9.46 9.93
C ARG A 202 -2.38 8.00 9.74
N TRP A 203 -3.12 7.39 10.67
CA TRP A 203 -3.30 5.93 10.63
C TRP A 203 -4.68 5.44 11.06
N VAL A 204 -5.41 6.21 11.87
CA VAL A 204 -6.74 5.82 12.34
C VAL A 204 -7.76 6.00 11.22
N PRO A 205 -8.54 4.96 10.87
CA PRO A 205 -9.46 4.99 9.72
C PRO A 205 -10.43 6.18 9.72
N CYS A 206 -11.07 6.52 10.84
CA CYS A 206 -12.07 7.59 10.90
C CYS A 206 -11.49 8.99 10.57
N TYR A 207 -10.22 9.23 10.88
CA TYR A 207 -9.50 10.46 10.53
C TYR A 207 -9.12 10.54 9.05
N LEU A 208 -8.99 9.38 8.40
CA LEU A 208 -8.52 9.26 7.02
C LEU A 208 -9.66 9.30 5.99
N LYS A 209 -10.91 9.09 6.43
CA LYS A 209 -12.14 9.09 5.60
C LYS A 209 -12.26 10.27 4.62
N PRO A 210 -11.88 11.52 4.95
CA PRO A 210 -12.03 12.64 4.03
C PRO A 210 -11.09 12.61 2.81
N THR A 211 -10.10 11.72 2.80
CA THR A 211 -9.10 11.61 1.73
C THR A 211 -9.29 10.32 0.95
N PHE A 212 -9.16 10.38 -0.38
CA PHE A 212 -9.18 9.20 -1.23
C PHE A 212 -7.89 8.38 -1.05
N TRP A 213 -8.03 7.08 -0.76
CA TRP A 213 -6.92 6.14 -0.53
C TRP A 213 -6.96 4.91 -1.45
N ALA A 214 -7.76 4.92 -2.52
CA ALA A 214 -7.89 3.81 -3.48
C ALA A 214 -8.11 2.43 -2.84
N ASP A 215 -8.89 2.36 -1.75
CA ASP A 215 -9.12 1.17 -0.91
C ASP A 215 -7.86 0.51 -0.35
N MET A 216 -6.69 1.17 -0.40
CA MET A 216 -5.45 0.69 0.23
C MET A 216 -5.48 0.80 1.76
N SER A 217 -6.67 1.01 2.33
CA SER A 217 -6.91 1.34 3.72
C SER A 217 -7.39 0.19 4.58
N THR A 218 -7.89 -0.88 3.99
CA THR A 218 -8.59 -1.96 4.68
C THR A 218 -7.68 -3.17 4.88
N THR A 219 -7.72 -3.75 6.07
CA THR A 219 -6.99 -4.96 6.49
C THR A 219 -7.31 -6.22 5.69
N GLN A 220 -8.25 -6.16 4.74
CA GLN A 220 -8.67 -7.29 3.91
C GLN A 220 -7.77 -7.57 2.70
N ARG A 221 -6.78 -6.71 2.43
CA ARG A 221 -5.75 -6.98 1.41
C ARG A 221 -4.39 -6.95 2.09
N SER A 222 -3.86 -8.13 2.43
CA SER A 222 -2.44 -8.35 2.72
C SER A 222 -1.58 -7.41 1.86
N GLU A 223 -0.85 -6.48 2.48
CA GLU A 223 -0.56 -5.18 1.87
C GLU A 223 0.13 -5.25 0.50
N ASN A 224 -0.18 -4.25 -0.32
CA ASN A 224 0.09 -4.15 -1.75
C ASN A 224 1.51 -4.56 -2.22
N ILE A 225 2.54 -4.42 -1.41
CA ILE A 225 3.92 -4.82 -1.76
C ILE A 225 4.10 -6.34 -1.67
N ASN A 226 3.65 -6.92 -0.56
CA ASN A 226 3.55 -8.36 -0.37
C ASN A 226 2.62 -8.95 -1.44
N ALA A 227 1.43 -8.40 -1.67
CA ALA A 227 0.53 -8.91 -2.71
C ALA A 227 1.10 -8.86 -4.15
N PHE A 228 2.02 -7.93 -4.47
CA PHE A 228 2.63 -7.91 -5.80
C PHE A 228 3.67 -9.02 -5.96
N PHE A 229 4.54 -9.23 -4.97
CA PHE A 229 5.71 -10.12 -5.07
C PHE A 229 5.67 -11.38 -4.16
N ASP A 230 4.61 -11.62 -3.38
CA ASP A 230 4.54 -12.61 -2.27
C ASP A 230 4.97 -14.04 -2.65
N SER A 231 4.77 -14.44 -3.91
CA SER A 231 5.15 -15.77 -4.41
C SER A 231 6.48 -15.81 -5.16
N PHE A 232 7.11 -14.66 -5.38
CA PHE A 232 8.28 -14.50 -6.24
C PHE A 232 9.51 -14.02 -5.47
N ILE A 233 9.35 -13.07 -4.56
CA ILE A 233 10.44 -12.41 -3.86
C ILE A 233 10.15 -12.40 -2.38
N ASN A 234 11.10 -12.88 -1.59
CA ASN A 234 11.03 -12.84 -0.14
C ASN A 234 12.42 -12.60 0.44
N SER A 235 12.49 -12.54 1.77
CA SER A 235 13.73 -12.35 2.50
C SER A 235 14.75 -13.47 2.31
N LYS A 236 14.46 -14.55 1.58
CA LYS A 236 15.42 -15.63 1.26
C LYS A 236 15.88 -15.59 -0.21
N THR A 237 15.37 -14.66 -1.02
CA THR A 237 15.65 -14.58 -2.45
C THR A 237 17.02 -13.95 -2.70
N THR A 238 17.92 -14.70 -3.37
CA THR A 238 19.23 -14.17 -3.82
C THR A 238 19.08 -13.15 -4.94
N LEU A 239 20.04 -12.25 -5.08
CA LEU A 239 20.05 -11.26 -6.16
C LEU A 239 19.96 -11.87 -7.57
N LYS A 240 20.59 -13.02 -7.79
CA LYS A 240 20.49 -13.77 -9.06
C LYS A 240 19.06 -14.29 -9.28
N GLN A 241 18.45 -14.87 -8.25
CA GLN A 241 17.07 -15.31 -8.30
C GLN A 241 16.11 -14.13 -8.45
N PHE A 242 16.39 -13.00 -7.81
CA PHE A 242 15.59 -11.79 -7.86
C PHE A 242 15.36 -11.36 -9.31
N VAL A 243 16.40 -11.30 -10.14
CA VAL A 243 16.28 -10.92 -11.55
C VAL A 243 15.28 -11.81 -12.30
N GLU A 244 15.40 -13.13 -12.16
CA GLU A 244 14.52 -14.08 -12.83
C GLU A 244 13.08 -14.02 -12.28
N GLN A 245 12.95 -13.92 -10.96
CA GLN A 245 11.66 -13.91 -10.28
C GLN A 245 10.91 -12.58 -10.49
N TYR A 246 11.61 -11.46 -10.52
CA TYR A 246 11.07 -10.15 -10.87
C TYR A 246 10.44 -10.18 -12.27
N GLY A 247 11.18 -10.67 -13.27
CA GLY A 247 10.65 -10.80 -14.64
C GLY A 247 9.44 -11.75 -14.73
N ARG A 248 9.43 -12.83 -13.94
CA ARG A 248 8.28 -13.75 -13.86
C ARG A 248 7.07 -13.10 -13.19
N ALA A 249 7.27 -12.37 -12.10
CA ALA A 249 6.23 -11.64 -11.39
C ALA A 249 5.56 -10.62 -12.31
N LEU A 250 6.36 -9.82 -13.01
CA LEU A 250 5.87 -8.86 -14.01
C LEU A 250 5.02 -9.56 -15.07
N ARG A 251 5.55 -10.58 -15.77
CA ARG A 251 4.78 -11.29 -16.81
C ARG A 251 3.48 -11.90 -16.28
N ASN A 252 3.51 -12.48 -15.08
CA ASN A 252 2.30 -13.05 -14.47
C ASN A 252 1.24 -11.97 -14.20
N LYS A 253 1.65 -10.82 -13.66
CA LYS A 253 0.74 -9.68 -13.40
C LYS A 253 0.17 -9.11 -14.70
N VAL A 254 0.99 -8.98 -15.73
CA VAL A 254 0.56 -8.54 -17.06
C VAL A 254 -0.50 -9.46 -17.66
N GLU A 255 -0.26 -10.77 -17.61
CA GLU A 255 -1.19 -11.77 -18.15
C GLU A 255 -2.52 -11.74 -17.39
N LYS A 256 -2.46 -11.64 -16.06
CA LYS A 256 -3.65 -11.58 -15.21
C LYS A 256 -4.47 -10.31 -15.48
N ASP A 257 -3.82 -9.15 -15.57
CA ASP A 257 -4.44 -7.87 -15.89
C ASP A 257 -5.17 -7.93 -17.24
N PHE A 258 -4.53 -8.47 -18.28
CA PHE A 258 -5.14 -8.68 -19.59
C PHE A 258 -6.35 -9.62 -19.55
N GLN A 259 -6.26 -10.70 -18.77
CA GLN A 259 -7.35 -11.65 -18.60
C GLN A 259 -8.54 -11.02 -17.87
N ASP A 260 -8.30 -10.19 -16.85
CA ASP A 260 -9.33 -9.51 -16.06
C ASP A 260 -9.99 -8.37 -16.85
N ASP A 261 -9.24 -7.66 -17.68
CA ASP A 261 -9.76 -6.73 -18.69
C ASP A 261 -10.66 -7.45 -19.69
N THR A 262 -10.17 -8.53 -20.30
CA THR A 262 -10.93 -9.33 -21.27
C THR A 262 -12.22 -9.85 -20.64
N ASN A 263 -12.16 -10.35 -19.40
CA ASN A 263 -13.34 -10.78 -18.67
C ASN A 263 -14.32 -9.63 -18.49
N SER A 264 -13.84 -8.44 -18.12
CA SER A 264 -14.70 -7.27 -17.90
C SER A 264 -15.34 -6.73 -19.17
N PHE A 265 -14.70 -6.91 -20.32
CA PHE A 265 -15.29 -6.56 -21.61
C PHE A 265 -16.28 -7.60 -22.14
N THR A 266 -16.07 -8.88 -21.84
CA THR A 266 -16.82 -9.99 -22.48
C THR A 266 -17.91 -10.60 -21.62
N LYS A 267 -17.81 -10.47 -20.30
CA LYS A 267 -18.76 -11.04 -19.34
C LYS A 267 -19.56 -9.93 -18.66
N MET A 268 -20.74 -10.29 -18.18
CA MET A 268 -21.60 -9.40 -17.42
C MET A 268 -22.11 -10.15 -16.18
N ILE A 269 -22.01 -9.52 -15.01
CA ILE A 269 -22.68 -9.99 -13.79
C ILE A 269 -24.05 -9.31 -13.75
N PRO A 270 -25.17 -10.05 -13.67
CA PRO A 270 -26.50 -9.43 -13.57
C PRO A 270 -26.66 -8.53 -12.35
N CYS A 271 -27.47 -7.49 -12.48
CA CYS A 271 -27.90 -6.69 -11.33
C CYS A 271 -28.75 -7.56 -10.38
N VAL A 272 -28.57 -7.37 -9.07
CA VAL A 272 -29.35 -8.07 -8.02
C VAL A 272 -30.50 -7.21 -7.50
N THR A 273 -30.50 -5.92 -7.80
CA THR A 273 -31.59 -5.00 -7.48
C THR A 273 -32.18 -4.36 -8.73
N THR A 274 -33.26 -3.60 -8.55
CA THR A 274 -33.90 -2.83 -9.61
C THR A 274 -33.46 -1.37 -9.65
N TYR A 275 -32.50 -0.96 -8.79
CA TYR A 275 -32.06 0.42 -8.71
C TYR A 275 -31.24 0.82 -9.94
N GLY A 276 -31.60 1.95 -10.56
CA GLY A 276 -30.91 2.47 -11.75
C GLY A 276 -29.41 2.74 -11.54
N MET A 277 -28.99 3.08 -10.31
CA MET A 277 -27.58 3.27 -9.97
C MET A 277 -26.76 2.00 -10.13
N GLU A 278 -27.32 0.81 -9.87
CA GLU A 278 -26.61 -0.45 -10.04
C GLU A 278 -26.23 -0.68 -11.49
N LYS A 279 -27.19 -0.43 -12.38
CA LYS A 279 -27.00 -0.55 -13.83
C LYS A 279 -25.95 0.44 -14.34
N GLN A 280 -25.94 1.67 -13.83
CA GLN A 280 -24.91 2.65 -14.20
C GLN A 280 -23.52 2.19 -13.78
N VAL A 281 -23.36 1.64 -12.57
CA VAL A 281 -22.07 1.12 -12.11
C VAL A 281 -21.65 -0.10 -12.94
N GLN A 282 -22.58 -1.01 -13.25
CA GLN A 282 -22.34 -2.18 -14.10
C GLN A 282 -21.80 -1.82 -15.49
N GLU A 283 -22.29 -0.73 -16.08
CA GLU A 283 -21.89 -0.29 -17.42
C GLU A 283 -20.51 0.39 -17.46
N ILE A 284 -20.04 0.94 -16.34
CA ILE A 284 -18.83 1.78 -16.28
C ILE A 284 -17.65 1.06 -15.62
N TYR A 285 -17.90 0.28 -14.57
CA TYR A 285 -16.85 -0.32 -13.75
C TYR A 285 -16.44 -1.71 -14.22
N THR A 286 -15.23 -2.11 -13.87
CA THR A 286 -14.75 -3.49 -14.03
C THR A 286 -15.61 -4.46 -13.26
N LEU A 287 -15.62 -5.74 -13.66
CA LEU A 287 -16.42 -6.76 -12.95
C LEU A 287 -16.03 -6.90 -11.48
N ALA A 288 -14.74 -6.74 -11.17
CA ALA A 288 -14.24 -6.77 -9.80
C ALA A 288 -14.87 -5.64 -8.97
N LYS A 289 -14.82 -4.41 -9.47
CA LYS A 289 -15.35 -3.24 -8.77
C LYS A 289 -16.88 -3.20 -8.73
N PHE A 290 -17.55 -3.63 -9.79
CA PHE A 290 -19.00 -3.80 -9.78
C PHE A 290 -19.44 -4.81 -8.72
N LYS A 291 -18.72 -5.93 -8.56
CA LYS A 291 -19.03 -6.94 -7.54
C LYS A 291 -18.83 -6.39 -6.11
N GLU A 292 -17.78 -5.61 -5.87
CA GLU A 292 -17.57 -4.92 -4.59
C GLU A 292 -18.77 -4.00 -4.27
N PHE A 293 -19.14 -3.14 -5.22
CA PHE A 293 -20.30 -2.26 -5.10
C PHE A 293 -21.60 -3.04 -4.85
N GLN A 294 -21.83 -4.13 -5.59
CA GLN A 294 -23.02 -4.96 -5.44
C GLN A 294 -23.10 -5.57 -4.04
N ASN A 295 -21.99 -6.06 -3.48
CA ASN A 295 -21.95 -6.59 -2.12
C ASN A 295 -22.30 -5.53 -1.07
N GLU A 296 -21.75 -4.31 -1.21
CA GLU A 296 -22.06 -3.20 -0.30
C GLU A 296 -23.53 -2.80 -0.39
N MET A 297 -24.07 -2.72 -1.61
CA MET A 297 -25.46 -2.34 -1.82
C MET A 297 -26.42 -3.39 -1.26
N VAL A 298 -26.13 -4.68 -1.49
CA VAL A 298 -26.88 -5.79 -0.90
C VAL A 298 -26.82 -5.75 0.62
N GLY A 299 -25.63 -5.58 1.21
CA GLY A 299 -25.47 -5.45 2.65
C GLY A 299 -26.32 -4.33 3.24
N LYS A 300 -26.33 -3.17 2.59
CA LYS A 300 -27.15 -2.03 3.01
C LYS A 300 -28.65 -2.32 2.93
N VAL A 301 -29.13 -2.89 1.83
CA VAL A 301 -30.55 -3.22 1.65
C VAL A 301 -31.04 -4.21 2.71
N TYR A 302 -30.24 -5.23 3.04
CA TYR A 302 -30.61 -6.18 4.09
C TYR A 302 -30.55 -5.59 5.51
N CYS A 303 -29.62 -4.68 5.80
CA CYS A 303 -29.60 -3.96 7.08
C CYS A 303 -30.80 -3.02 7.23
N ASP A 304 -31.20 -2.32 6.16
CA ASP A 304 -32.36 -1.42 6.18
C ASP A 304 -33.69 -2.19 6.39
N LEU A 305 -33.78 -3.43 5.91
CA LEU A 305 -34.94 -4.31 6.14
C LEU A 305 -35.01 -4.80 7.59
N LEU A 306 -33.88 -5.17 8.21
CA LEU A 306 -33.85 -5.60 9.62
C LEU A 306 -34.21 -4.47 10.59
N LEU A 307 -33.78 -3.23 10.31
CA LEU A 307 -34.17 -2.06 11.09
C LEU A 307 -35.67 -1.70 10.96
N CYS A 308 -36.34 -2.19 9.91
CA CYS A 308 -37.78 -2.00 9.73
C CYS A 308 -38.63 -3.07 10.45
N GLU A 309 -38.06 -4.22 10.82
CA GLU A 309 -38.81 -5.30 11.48
C GLU A 309 -38.92 -5.13 13.01
N ASP A 310 -38.17 -4.21 13.62
CA ASP A 310 -38.23 -3.89 15.06
C ASP A 310 -39.20 -2.74 15.43
N ILE A 311 -40.14 -2.38 14.54
CA ILE A 311 -41.18 -1.38 14.81
C ILE A 311 -42.57 -1.96 14.53
N TRP A 312 -43.00 -2.97 15.31
CA TRP A 312 -44.41 -3.28 15.57
C TRP A 312 -44.59 -3.90 16.96
#